data_AF-A0A3B8L0X3-F1
#
_entry.id   AF-A0A3B8L0X3-F1
#
_cell.length_a   1.000
_cell.length_b   1.000
_cell.length_c   1.000
_cell.angle_alpha   90.00
_cell.angle_beta   90.00
_cell.angle_gamma   90.00
#
_symmetry.space_group_name_H-M   'P 1'
#
loop_
_entity.id
_entity.type
_entity.pdbx_description
1 polymer ?
#
loop_
_entity_poly.entity_id
_entity_poly.type
_entity_poly.pdbx_seq_one_letter_code
_entity_poly.pdbx_strand_id
1 'polypeptide(L)'
;IQNLQTSDEPGYVGTGRDYVLLDPEASSNSGYMFSKTRGMRYIPQIFLRHRFEEIPIDELVDNEYWKHSKDILQASVFIARQPNLYPVRLMNFACGPDSIKFFMEQEIFRRAEKPFLHLMTDAQTNNAPFVTRAEAHQRVVERHKESKAPTLGQFSFRPMYGKVDGSKRHWLIPYMGKVSPIAASAARHWGIDARVMPTGTPQSRFAADRLIRMETCFPLKGVVGDTIAAIEELVDEIGKERLLKEYVVFLPTTSGPCRFGKYVEVLRLFLEQYGLGYLPIISPSSAKGYLDMETLSIDLPPRKLLDLVSDLYNAIFAADIYDDLLLRYRPYAHDAEEFNAAAGKSQSELENLLETKGASFSVLSRWVTKNIKTFKKLSNQGEKRFPLVLYIGEIYMRQHDPYTDHVIRKLESQGLELIRGPVHEWLRYVTYLAWRNTHSISYKAADFYMDWTDRKFMKVLKKELGYRHVIPLPRRIIQKAEKDGVYHGDVMGESALAIGLFNEYLKGRLNGGSGICGIFHVGPFTCMQEGVSTAKMRALLKEHRKKDPSLLVPIIHAFFGDSPNPNLDAEIAAFREQCYLKAENSGL
;
A
#
# COMPACT_ATOMS: atom_id res chain seq x y z
N ILE A 1 -37.56 1.94 17.39
CA ILE A 1 -37.90 2.73 16.17
C ILE A 1 -39.35 3.18 16.20
N GLN A 2 -40.35 2.28 16.25
CA GLN A 2 -41.76 2.67 16.41
C GLN A 2 -41.96 3.62 17.63
N ASN A 3 -41.40 3.25 18.79
CA ASN A 3 -41.43 4.13 19.98
C ASN A 3 -40.69 5.47 19.81
N LEU A 4 -39.73 5.57 18.89
CA LEU A 4 -39.03 6.84 18.61
C LEU A 4 -39.85 7.73 17.68
N GLN A 5 -40.56 7.12 16.72
CA GLN A 5 -41.49 7.81 15.82
C GLN A 5 -42.68 8.41 16.56
N THR A 6 -43.06 7.84 17.71
CA THR A 6 -44.16 8.33 18.54
C THR A 6 -43.75 9.26 19.67
N SER A 7 -42.50 9.19 20.15
CA SER A 7 -42.06 9.97 21.33
C SER A 7 -41.24 11.22 21.00
N ASP A 8 -40.91 11.46 19.72
CA ASP A 8 -40.03 12.56 19.25
C ASP A 8 -38.67 12.62 19.97
N GLU A 9 -38.25 11.52 20.60
CA GLU A 9 -36.98 11.44 21.32
C GLU A 9 -35.86 10.91 20.41
N PRO A 10 -34.62 11.39 20.59
CA PRO A 10 -33.49 10.90 19.81
C PRO A 10 -33.13 9.45 20.16
N GLY A 11 -32.95 8.63 19.13
CA GLY A 11 -32.35 7.31 19.21
C GLY A 11 -30.87 7.35 18.86
N TYR A 12 -30.06 6.53 19.54
CA TYR A 12 -28.62 6.45 19.30
C TYR A 12 -28.26 5.06 18.77
N VAL A 13 -27.58 5.00 17.63
CA VAL A 13 -27.16 3.74 17.04
C VAL A 13 -25.66 3.58 17.17
N GLY A 14 -25.23 2.55 17.90
CA GLY A 14 -23.84 2.17 18.01
C GLY A 14 -23.35 1.57 16.70
N THR A 15 -22.46 2.26 15.99
CA THR A 15 -21.86 1.75 14.75
C THR A 15 -20.43 1.30 14.97
N GLY A 16 -20.04 0.23 14.29
CA GLY A 16 -18.73 -0.38 14.44
C GLY A 16 -18.75 -1.88 14.27
N ARG A 17 -17.62 -2.52 14.55
CA ARG A 17 -17.49 -3.97 14.45
C ARG A 17 -18.23 -4.64 15.59
N ASP A 18 -18.83 -5.78 15.31
CA ASP A 18 -19.68 -6.50 16.26
C ASP A 18 -18.97 -6.73 17.61
N TYR A 19 -17.71 -7.17 17.57
CA TYR A 19 -16.92 -7.36 18.80
C TYR A 19 -16.62 -6.05 19.53
N VAL A 20 -16.45 -4.92 18.83
CA VAL A 20 -16.23 -3.61 19.47
C VAL A 20 -17.52 -3.06 20.10
N LEU A 21 -18.68 -3.47 19.61
CA LEU A 21 -19.97 -3.02 20.12
C LEU A 21 -20.54 -3.89 21.24
N LEU A 22 -20.23 -5.20 21.22
CA LEU A 22 -20.89 -6.20 22.07
C LEU A 22 -19.98 -6.79 23.14
N ASP A 23 -18.67 -6.84 22.91
CA ASP A 23 -17.73 -7.40 23.89
C ASP A 23 -17.42 -6.35 24.98
N PRO A 24 -17.69 -6.61 26.27
CA PRO A 24 -17.47 -5.64 27.33
C PRO A 24 -16.00 -5.20 27.48
N GLU A 25 -15.04 -6.06 27.16
CA GLU A 25 -13.61 -5.71 27.24
C GLU A 25 -13.21 -4.86 26.03
N ALA A 26 -13.57 -5.31 24.82
CA ALA A 26 -13.22 -4.57 23.60
C ALA A 26 -13.95 -3.22 23.50
N SER A 27 -15.17 -3.12 24.05
CA SER A 27 -15.98 -1.90 24.03
C SER A 27 -15.72 -0.97 25.21
N SER A 28 -14.86 -1.37 26.15
CA SER A 28 -14.73 -0.77 27.48
C SER A 28 -16.10 -0.62 28.17
N ASN A 29 -16.98 -1.62 28.06
CA ASN A 29 -18.35 -1.63 28.61
C ASN A 29 -19.21 -0.40 28.22
N SER A 30 -18.91 0.21 27.07
CA SER A 30 -19.54 1.47 26.64
C SER A 30 -21.04 1.33 26.39
N GLY A 31 -21.51 0.17 25.92
CA GLY A 31 -22.94 -0.10 25.71
C GLY A 31 -23.77 -0.02 27.00
N TYR A 32 -23.28 -0.57 28.11
CA TYR A 32 -23.93 -0.43 29.42
C TYR A 32 -23.90 1.03 29.89
N MET A 33 -22.76 1.72 29.70
CA MET A 33 -22.61 3.11 30.06
C MET A 33 -23.62 4.01 29.32
N PHE A 34 -23.73 3.90 27.99
CA PHE A 34 -24.69 4.70 27.22
C PHE A 34 -26.14 4.40 27.63
N SER A 35 -26.50 3.12 27.73
CA SER A 35 -27.89 2.73 27.97
C SER A 35 -28.34 2.91 29.43
N LYS A 36 -27.56 2.40 30.40
CA LYS A 36 -27.94 2.35 31.82
C LYS A 36 -27.45 3.53 32.62
N THR A 37 -26.24 4.03 32.34
CA THR A 37 -25.67 5.17 33.10
C THR A 37 -26.15 6.50 32.55
N ARG A 38 -26.17 6.67 31.22
CA ARG A 38 -26.60 7.91 30.56
C ARG A 38 -28.09 7.95 30.20
N GLY A 39 -28.78 6.80 30.22
CA GLY A 39 -30.17 6.71 29.81
C GLY A 39 -30.40 6.95 28.31
N MET A 40 -29.36 6.83 27.48
CA MET A 40 -29.50 6.95 26.03
C MET A 40 -30.34 5.79 25.51
N ARG A 41 -31.26 6.06 24.58
CA ARG A 41 -31.95 5.03 23.78
C ARG A 41 -30.98 4.43 22.76
N TYR A 42 -29.97 3.73 23.28
CA TYR A 42 -28.83 3.19 22.56
C TYR A 42 -29.11 1.77 22.06
N ILE A 43 -28.80 1.51 20.78
CA ILE A 43 -28.90 0.19 20.17
C ILE A 43 -27.71 -0.07 19.23
N PRO A 44 -26.94 -1.16 19.40
CA PRO A 44 -25.91 -1.55 18.44
C PRO A 44 -26.48 -1.86 17.05
N GLN A 45 -25.76 -1.48 15.99
CA GLN A 45 -26.19 -1.63 14.58
C GLN A 45 -26.56 -3.08 14.22
N ILE A 46 -25.91 -4.08 14.83
CA ILE A 46 -26.13 -5.49 14.53
C ILE A 46 -27.60 -5.90 14.76
N PHE A 47 -28.27 -5.32 15.75
CA PHE A 47 -29.69 -5.57 16.02
C PHE A 47 -30.64 -4.89 15.02
N LEU A 48 -30.11 -3.99 14.20
CA LEU A 48 -30.83 -3.28 13.14
C LEU A 48 -30.48 -3.78 11.74
N ARG A 49 -29.70 -4.86 11.60
CA ARG A 49 -29.22 -5.38 10.29
C ARG A 49 -30.34 -5.56 9.27
N HIS A 50 -31.45 -6.17 9.68
CA HIS A 50 -32.67 -6.38 8.89
C HIS A 50 -33.33 -5.09 8.35
N ARG A 51 -32.85 -3.90 8.75
CA ARG A 51 -33.34 -2.60 8.27
C ARG A 51 -32.45 -1.96 7.22
N PHE A 52 -31.21 -2.41 7.08
CA PHE A 52 -30.22 -1.76 6.22
C PHE A 52 -29.46 -2.71 5.30
N GLU A 53 -29.55 -4.02 5.50
CA GLU A 53 -28.76 -4.98 4.71
C GLU A 53 -29.12 -4.99 3.22
N GLU A 54 -30.33 -4.53 2.87
CA GLU A 54 -30.81 -4.35 1.49
C GLU A 54 -30.32 -3.06 0.81
N ILE A 55 -29.68 -2.13 1.54
CA ILE A 55 -29.12 -0.92 0.93
C ILE A 55 -28.03 -1.33 -0.08
N PRO A 56 -28.14 -0.95 -1.36
CA PRO A 56 -27.22 -1.42 -2.39
C PRO A 56 -25.83 -0.79 -2.21
N ILE A 57 -24.88 -1.55 -1.65
CA ILE A 57 -23.52 -1.06 -1.38
C ILE A 57 -22.80 -0.61 -2.66
N ASP A 58 -23.10 -1.24 -3.79
CA ASP A 58 -22.49 -0.96 -5.09
C ASP A 58 -22.95 0.39 -5.70
N GLU A 59 -24.04 0.98 -5.18
CA GLU A 59 -24.42 2.36 -5.50
C GLU A 59 -23.62 3.39 -4.70
N LEU A 60 -23.04 2.98 -3.57
CA LEU A 60 -22.24 3.83 -2.70
C LEU A 60 -20.77 3.84 -3.10
N VAL A 61 -20.18 2.66 -3.36
CA VAL A 61 -18.73 2.49 -3.56
C VAL A 61 -18.45 1.41 -4.61
N ASP A 62 -17.37 1.58 -5.39
CA ASP A 62 -17.06 0.66 -6.51
C ASP A 62 -16.41 -0.67 -6.08
N ASN A 63 -15.74 -0.73 -4.91
CA ASN A 63 -14.84 -1.85 -4.58
C ASN A 63 -14.87 -2.24 -3.10
N GLU A 64 -16.05 -2.42 -2.47
CA GLU A 64 -16.13 -2.83 -1.06
C GLU A 64 -15.98 -4.33 -0.84
N TYR A 65 -14.78 -4.74 -0.40
CA TYR A 65 -14.45 -6.14 -0.14
C TYR A 65 -14.37 -6.48 1.36
N TRP A 66 -14.49 -5.51 2.28
CA TRP A 66 -14.52 -5.80 3.72
C TRP A 66 -15.95 -5.94 4.23
N LYS A 67 -16.31 -7.15 4.68
CA LYS A 67 -17.65 -7.48 5.18
C LYS A 67 -18.17 -6.50 6.25
N HIS A 68 -17.39 -6.27 7.31
CA HIS A 68 -17.83 -5.35 8.38
C HIS A 68 -17.92 -3.90 7.89
N SER A 69 -17.05 -3.48 6.99
CA SER A 69 -17.10 -2.14 6.40
C SER A 69 -18.38 -1.94 5.58
N LYS A 70 -18.80 -2.95 4.79
CA LYS A 70 -20.09 -2.96 4.12
C LYS A 70 -21.23 -2.74 5.14
N ASP A 71 -21.29 -3.56 6.18
CA ASP A 71 -22.36 -3.48 7.18
C ASP A 71 -22.39 -2.10 7.88
N ILE A 72 -21.22 -1.54 8.22
CA ILE A 72 -21.09 -0.21 8.84
C ILE A 72 -21.52 0.91 7.89
N LEU A 73 -21.18 0.86 6.60
CA LEU A 73 -21.59 1.86 5.61
C LEU A 73 -23.11 1.81 5.36
N GLN A 74 -23.68 0.60 5.22
CA GLN A 74 -25.13 0.42 5.09
C GLN A 74 -25.85 0.96 6.33
N ALA A 75 -25.37 0.64 7.54
CA ALA A 75 -25.90 1.20 8.78
C ALA A 75 -25.79 2.73 8.80
N SER A 76 -24.66 3.29 8.37
CA SER A 76 -24.43 4.74 8.34
C SER A 76 -25.42 5.46 7.43
N VAL A 77 -25.65 4.96 6.22
CA VAL A 77 -26.66 5.49 5.30
C VAL A 77 -28.07 5.33 5.84
N PHE A 78 -28.38 4.19 6.44
CA PHE A 78 -29.68 3.98 7.09
C PHE A 78 -29.93 5.03 8.18
N ILE A 79 -28.99 5.21 9.10
CA ILE A 79 -29.06 6.19 10.19
C ILE A 79 -29.17 7.60 9.61
N ALA A 80 -28.36 7.94 8.61
CA ALA A 80 -28.36 9.25 7.97
C ALA A 80 -29.74 9.63 7.39
N ARG A 81 -30.52 8.64 6.95
CA ARG A 81 -31.86 8.83 6.38
C ARG A 81 -33.01 8.81 7.40
N GLN A 82 -32.78 8.42 8.66
CA GLN A 82 -33.82 8.39 9.70
C GLN A 82 -33.80 9.65 10.54
N PRO A 83 -34.81 10.55 10.50
CA PRO A 83 -34.72 11.89 11.12
C PRO A 83 -34.22 11.90 12.58
N ASN A 84 -34.73 11.00 13.41
CA ASN A 84 -34.46 10.90 14.84
C ASN A 84 -33.38 9.87 15.26
N LEU A 85 -32.59 9.33 14.34
CA LEU A 85 -31.45 8.45 14.68
C LEU A 85 -30.10 9.15 14.52
N TYR A 86 -29.25 8.98 15.54
CA TYR A 86 -27.92 9.57 15.61
C TYR A 86 -26.84 8.50 15.79
N PRO A 87 -25.73 8.58 15.04
CA PRO A 87 -24.64 7.61 15.10
C PRO A 87 -23.70 7.84 16.29
N VAL A 88 -23.34 6.75 16.98
CA VAL A 88 -22.24 6.66 17.94
C VAL A 88 -21.24 5.62 17.44
N ARG A 89 -20.18 6.08 16.80
CA ARG A 89 -19.14 5.21 16.23
C ARG A 89 -18.13 4.80 17.29
N LEU A 90 -18.00 3.49 17.51
CA LEU A 90 -16.95 2.88 18.34
C LEU A 90 -15.90 2.22 17.46
N MET A 91 -14.64 2.58 17.64
CA MET A 91 -13.49 2.09 16.86
C MET A 91 -12.38 1.60 17.79
N ASN A 92 -11.65 0.57 17.36
CA ASN A 92 -10.43 0.18 18.06
C ASN A 92 -9.23 0.95 17.54
N PHE A 93 -8.32 1.33 18.46
CA PHE A 93 -7.01 1.84 18.10
C PHE A 93 -6.30 0.87 17.12
N ALA A 94 -5.60 1.43 16.13
CA ALA A 94 -4.92 0.69 15.07
C ALA A 94 -5.82 -0.25 14.22
N CYS A 95 -7.15 -0.09 14.26
CA CYS A 95 -8.04 -0.89 13.42
C CYS A 95 -7.94 -0.48 11.95
N GLY A 96 -7.35 -1.35 11.14
CA GLY A 96 -6.92 -0.96 9.81
C GLY A 96 -8.00 -0.58 8.80
N PRO A 97 -9.08 -1.36 8.63
CA PRO A 97 -10.15 -1.00 7.70
C PRO A 97 -10.96 0.19 8.20
N ASP A 98 -11.17 0.28 9.52
CA ASP A 98 -11.97 1.34 10.13
C ASP A 98 -11.26 2.70 10.00
N SER A 99 -9.93 2.75 10.10
CA SER A 99 -9.13 3.96 9.88
C SER A 99 -9.26 4.54 8.46
N ILE A 100 -9.72 3.74 7.50
CA ILE A 100 -9.98 4.16 6.11
C ILE A 100 -11.46 4.50 5.94
N LYS A 101 -12.34 3.67 6.46
CA LYS A 101 -13.79 3.80 6.25
C LYS A 101 -14.41 4.96 7.01
N PHE A 102 -13.76 5.37 8.10
CA PHE A 102 -14.16 6.54 8.86
C PHE A 102 -14.32 7.81 8.00
N PHE A 103 -13.47 8.03 6.99
CA PHE A 103 -13.61 9.20 6.10
C PHE A 103 -14.94 9.21 5.34
N MET A 104 -15.43 8.04 4.93
CA MET A 104 -16.74 7.90 4.28
C MET A 104 -17.88 8.11 5.28
N GLU A 105 -17.77 7.53 6.47
CA GLU A 105 -18.78 7.69 7.53
C GLU A 105 -18.93 9.17 7.90
N GLN A 106 -17.81 9.89 8.08
CA GLN A 106 -17.82 11.34 8.32
C GLN A 106 -18.52 12.09 7.20
N GLU A 107 -18.23 11.75 5.94
CA GLU A 107 -18.83 12.42 4.79
C GLU A 107 -20.33 12.11 4.67
N ILE A 108 -20.77 10.87 4.93
CA ILE A 108 -22.20 10.51 4.99
C ILE A 108 -22.93 11.41 5.98
N PHE A 109 -22.45 11.51 7.22
CA PHE A 109 -23.14 12.29 8.24
C PHE A 109 -23.01 13.80 8.01
N ARG A 110 -21.90 14.26 7.42
CA ARG A 110 -21.76 15.66 6.98
C ARG A 110 -22.80 16.02 5.91
N ARG A 111 -22.98 15.20 4.87
CA ARG A 111 -23.99 15.40 3.82
C ARG A 111 -25.43 15.35 4.34
N ALA A 112 -25.66 14.58 5.41
CA ALA A 112 -26.95 14.53 6.10
C ALA A 112 -27.14 15.64 7.14
N GLU A 113 -26.12 16.49 7.36
CA GLU A 113 -26.06 17.53 8.40
C GLU A 113 -26.24 16.99 9.83
N LYS A 114 -25.90 15.72 10.06
CA LYS A 114 -26.15 15.05 11.34
C LYS A 114 -24.93 15.07 12.27
N PRO A 115 -25.15 15.33 13.58
CA PRO A 115 -24.14 15.15 14.60
C PRO A 115 -23.59 13.72 14.58
N PHE A 116 -22.26 13.60 14.52
CA PHE A 116 -21.56 12.32 14.49
C PHE A 116 -20.59 12.22 15.67
N LEU A 117 -20.84 11.28 16.59
CA LEU A 117 -19.91 10.98 17.67
C LEU A 117 -19.00 9.82 17.25
N HIS A 118 -17.69 10.03 17.40
CA HIS A 118 -16.68 8.99 17.24
C HIS A 118 -15.86 8.84 18.52
N LEU A 119 -15.75 7.60 18.98
CA LEU A 119 -14.97 7.20 20.14
C LEU A 119 -14.02 6.08 19.73
N MET A 120 -12.77 6.22 20.17
CA MET A 120 -11.72 5.24 19.96
C MET A 120 -11.38 4.60 21.31
N THR A 121 -11.37 3.27 21.34
CA THR A 121 -10.94 2.46 22.47
C THR A 121 -9.69 1.67 22.12
N ASP A 122 -8.79 1.53 23.08
CA ASP A 122 -7.68 0.59 23.06
C ASP A 122 -7.90 -0.57 24.05
N ALA A 123 -9.17 -0.81 24.40
CA ALA A 123 -9.61 -1.74 25.44
C ALA A 123 -9.08 -1.42 26.84
N GLN A 124 -8.67 -0.18 27.11
CA GLN A 124 -8.43 0.27 28.47
C GLN A 124 -9.74 0.43 29.25
N THR A 125 -9.65 0.28 30.57
CA THR A 125 -10.78 0.26 31.50
C THR A 125 -11.31 1.66 31.89
N ASN A 126 -10.65 2.75 31.46
CA ASN A 126 -11.08 4.11 31.84
C ASN A 126 -12.14 4.68 30.89
N ASN A 127 -13.40 4.65 31.34
CA ASN A 127 -14.57 5.10 30.56
C ASN A 127 -14.96 6.57 30.75
N ALA A 128 -14.31 7.29 31.68
CA ALA A 128 -14.66 8.68 31.96
C ALA A 128 -14.61 9.59 30.70
N PRO A 129 -13.64 9.44 29.78
CA PRO A 129 -13.62 10.21 28.53
C PRO A 129 -14.80 9.89 27.60
N PHE A 130 -15.34 8.68 27.64
CA PHE A 130 -16.47 8.28 26.77
C PHE A 130 -17.78 8.87 27.29
N VAL A 131 -17.97 8.87 28.61
CA VAL A 131 -19.13 9.47 29.28
C VAL A 131 -19.25 10.96 28.93
N THR A 132 -18.16 11.71 29.11
CA THR A 132 -18.14 13.17 28.88
C THR A 132 -18.37 13.52 27.41
N ARG A 133 -17.78 12.77 26.47
CA ARG A 133 -18.03 12.94 25.03
C ARG A 133 -19.46 12.58 24.62
N ALA A 134 -20.04 11.53 25.21
CA ALA A 134 -21.43 11.17 24.97
C ALA A 134 -22.40 12.21 25.51
N GLU A 135 -22.15 12.74 26.71
CA GLU A 135 -22.92 13.85 27.28
C GLU A 135 -22.85 15.10 26.38
N ALA A 136 -21.66 15.47 25.92
CA ALA A 136 -21.49 16.57 24.98
C ALA A 136 -22.26 16.33 23.67
N HIS A 137 -22.23 15.09 23.16
CA HIS A 137 -22.96 14.72 21.95
C HIS A 137 -24.48 14.81 22.13
N GLN A 138 -25.03 14.34 23.27
CA GLN A 138 -26.47 14.47 23.56
C GLN A 138 -26.91 15.94 23.52
N ARG A 139 -26.13 16.87 24.10
CA ARG A 139 -26.41 18.31 24.05
C ARG A 139 -26.39 18.88 22.63
N VAL A 140 -25.53 18.36 21.75
CA VAL A 140 -25.51 18.75 20.34
C VAL A 140 -26.74 18.21 19.62
N VAL A 141 -27.14 16.97 19.90
CA VAL A 141 -28.32 16.32 19.34
C VAL A 141 -29.62 17.03 19.76
N GLU A 142 -29.75 17.42 21.03
CA GLU A 142 -30.91 18.17 21.55
C GLU A 142 -31.12 19.53 20.85
N ARG A 143 -30.04 20.12 20.31
CA ARG A 143 -30.08 21.41 19.60
C ARG A 143 -30.17 21.26 18.10
N HIS A 144 -29.95 20.06 17.57
CA HIS A 144 -29.97 19.79 16.15
C HIS A 144 -31.42 19.78 15.65
N LYS A 145 -31.72 20.61 14.66
CA LYS A 145 -33.01 20.60 13.98
C LYS A 145 -32.94 19.65 12.79
N GLU A 146 -34.01 18.89 12.58
CA GLU A 146 -34.07 17.95 11.47
C GLU A 146 -33.88 18.67 10.12
N SER A 147 -32.94 18.15 9.32
CA SER A 147 -32.79 18.48 7.91
C SER A 147 -33.66 17.54 7.07
N LYS A 148 -33.96 17.93 5.83
CA LYS A 148 -34.70 17.06 4.89
C LYS A 148 -33.91 15.76 4.69
N ALA A 149 -34.59 14.62 4.86
CA ALA A 149 -33.97 13.31 4.71
C ALA A 149 -33.27 13.19 3.34
N PRO A 150 -31.94 12.95 3.32
CA PRO A 150 -31.19 12.85 2.07
C PRO A 150 -31.58 11.60 1.27
N THR A 151 -31.47 11.71 -0.06
CA THR A 151 -31.66 10.59 -0.98
C THR A 151 -30.41 9.71 -1.01
N LEU A 152 -30.56 8.44 -1.40
CA LEU A 152 -29.45 7.50 -1.44
C LEU A 152 -28.31 7.98 -2.37
N GLY A 153 -28.66 8.58 -3.51
CA GLY A 153 -27.68 9.10 -4.47
C GLY A 153 -26.78 10.20 -3.92
N GLN A 154 -27.21 10.92 -2.89
CA GLN A 154 -26.37 11.92 -2.21
C GLN A 154 -25.22 11.29 -1.43
N PHE A 155 -25.23 9.98 -1.18
CA PHE A 155 -24.16 9.25 -0.49
C PHE A 155 -23.24 8.47 -1.41
N SER A 156 -23.35 8.64 -2.73
CA SER A 156 -22.43 7.96 -3.64
C SER A 156 -21.03 8.56 -3.53
N PHE A 157 -20.04 7.67 -3.55
CA PHE A 157 -18.60 7.95 -3.60
C PHE A 157 -17.97 7.45 -4.91
N ARG A 158 -18.83 7.10 -5.87
CA ARG A 158 -18.45 6.74 -7.24
C ARG A 158 -17.88 7.97 -7.96
N PRO A 159 -17.08 7.79 -9.03
CA PRO A 159 -16.46 8.92 -9.69
C PRO A 159 -17.51 9.86 -10.28
N MET A 160 -17.30 11.16 -10.11
CA MET A 160 -18.20 12.20 -10.62
C MET A 160 -17.99 12.49 -12.12
N TYR A 161 -16.92 11.95 -12.71
CA TYR A 161 -16.55 12.11 -14.11
C TYR A 161 -16.89 10.86 -14.94
N GLY A 162 -17.23 11.08 -16.21
CA GLY A 162 -17.41 9.98 -17.18
C GLY A 162 -16.09 9.43 -17.72
N LYS A 163 -16.15 8.63 -18.78
CA LYS A 163 -14.93 8.14 -19.45
C LYS A 163 -14.11 9.33 -19.97
N VAL A 164 -12.84 9.39 -19.58
CA VAL A 164 -11.88 10.39 -20.07
C VAL A 164 -10.89 9.78 -21.03
N ASP A 165 -10.37 10.58 -21.95
CA ASP A 165 -9.25 10.20 -22.82
C ASP A 165 -7.94 10.58 -22.12
N GLY A 166 -7.23 9.56 -21.62
CA GLY A 166 -5.98 9.73 -20.90
C GLY A 166 -4.84 10.20 -21.82
N SER A 167 -4.92 9.97 -23.13
CA SER A 167 -3.86 10.35 -24.07
C SER A 167 -3.78 11.87 -24.31
N LYS A 168 -4.82 12.62 -23.94
CA LYS A 168 -4.92 14.08 -24.12
C LYS A 168 -4.68 14.87 -22.83
N ARG A 169 -4.12 14.24 -21.80
CA ARG A 169 -3.99 14.81 -20.46
C ARG A 169 -2.57 14.64 -19.91
N HIS A 170 -2.20 15.51 -18.99
CA HIS A 170 -0.99 15.42 -18.18
C HIS A 170 -1.23 14.46 -17.00
N TRP A 171 -0.44 13.39 -16.91
CA TRP A 171 -0.55 12.37 -15.87
C TRP A 171 0.32 12.75 -14.67
N LEU A 172 -0.33 12.85 -13.51
CA LEU A 172 0.32 13.02 -12.22
C LEU A 172 0.45 11.66 -11.53
N ILE A 173 1.68 11.23 -11.27
CA ILE A 173 2.00 9.93 -10.71
C ILE A 173 2.61 10.10 -9.32
N PRO A 174 2.03 9.55 -8.24
CA PRO A 174 2.67 9.50 -6.94
C PRO A 174 4.00 8.73 -6.98
N TYR A 175 4.99 9.19 -6.23
CA TYR A 175 6.28 8.52 -6.17
C TYR A 175 6.18 7.17 -5.42
N MET A 176 6.76 6.13 -5.99
CA MET A 176 6.88 4.80 -5.38
C MET A 176 8.27 4.23 -5.68
N GLY A 177 9.32 4.97 -5.34
CA GLY A 177 10.70 4.60 -5.64
C GLY A 177 11.11 4.92 -7.06
N LYS A 178 12.30 4.44 -7.44
CA LYS A 178 12.95 4.74 -8.73
C LYS A 178 12.15 4.25 -9.96
N VAL A 179 11.24 3.30 -9.75
CA VAL A 179 10.36 2.80 -10.81
C VAL A 179 9.45 3.90 -11.36
N SER A 180 8.97 4.83 -10.54
CA SER A 180 8.03 5.88 -10.97
C SER A 180 8.61 6.76 -12.09
N PRO A 181 9.77 7.44 -11.92
CA PRO A 181 10.31 8.32 -12.96
C PRO A 181 10.80 7.55 -14.21
N ILE A 182 11.30 6.32 -14.02
CA ILE A 182 11.71 5.43 -15.11
C ILE A 182 10.48 5.00 -15.95
N ALA A 183 9.40 4.57 -15.31
CA ALA A 183 8.16 4.19 -16.00
C ALA A 183 7.47 5.39 -16.66
N ALA A 184 7.48 6.57 -16.02
CA ALA A 184 6.97 7.80 -16.62
C ALA A 184 7.75 8.16 -17.90
N SER A 185 9.06 7.97 -17.92
CA SER A 185 9.88 8.22 -19.11
C SER A 185 9.58 7.24 -20.25
N ALA A 186 9.35 5.97 -19.91
CA ALA A 186 8.87 4.99 -20.89
C ALA A 186 7.46 5.33 -21.41
N ALA A 187 6.57 5.86 -20.58
CA ALA A 187 5.25 6.32 -21.02
C ALA A 187 5.34 7.51 -21.99
N ARG A 188 6.27 8.46 -21.75
CA ARG A 188 6.52 9.60 -22.65
C ARG A 188 7.00 9.18 -24.04
N HIS A 189 7.75 8.06 -24.15
CA HIS A 189 8.08 7.47 -25.46
C HIS A 189 6.86 7.21 -26.34
N TRP A 190 5.74 6.86 -25.69
CA TRP A 190 4.46 6.56 -26.33
C TRP A 190 3.52 7.76 -26.40
N GLY A 191 4.01 8.97 -26.14
CA GLY A 191 3.25 10.22 -26.23
C GLY A 191 2.36 10.52 -25.03
N ILE A 192 2.49 9.78 -23.93
CA ILE A 192 1.76 10.04 -22.69
C ILE A 192 2.59 11.02 -21.86
N ASP A 193 2.12 12.25 -21.67
CA ASP A 193 2.81 13.22 -20.80
C ASP A 193 2.65 12.84 -19.33
N ALA A 194 3.58 12.02 -18.86
CA ALA A 194 3.61 11.48 -17.51
C ALA A 194 4.71 12.13 -16.67
N ARG A 195 4.32 12.60 -15.49
CA ARG A 195 5.19 13.29 -14.53
C ARG A 195 5.00 12.72 -13.13
N VAL A 196 6.11 12.54 -12.43
CA VAL A 196 6.10 12.07 -11.05
C VAL A 196 6.05 13.28 -10.13
N MET A 197 5.14 13.25 -9.16
CA MET A 197 4.99 14.33 -8.19
C MET A 197 6.16 14.34 -7.20
N PRO A 198 6.60 15.52 -6.72
CA PRO A 198 7.53 15.61 -5.60
C PRO A 198 7.00 14.81 -4.40
N THR A 199 7.89 14.19 -3.63
CA THR A 199 7.50 13.30 -2.55
C THR A 199 8.16 13.64 -1.23
N GLY A 200 7.43 13.43 -0.13
CA GLY A 200 7.96 13.59 1.23
C GLY A 200 8.43 15.01 1.57
N THR A 201 8.03 16.00 0.75
CA THR A 201 8.32 17.42 0.96
C THR A 201 7.59 17.97 2.19
N PRO A 202 8.04 19.10 2.78
CA PRO A 202 7.30 19.74 3.87
C PRO A 202 5.83 20.01 3.54
N GLN A 203 5.54 20.43 2.31
CA GLN A 203 4.19 20.67 1.80
C GLN A 203 3.37 19.38 1.73
N SER A 204 3.98 18.28 1.25
CA SER A 204 3.31 16.98 1.17
C SER A 204 2.95 16.45 2.56
N ARG A 205 3.86 16.57 3.53
CA ARG A 205 3.61 16.17 4.92
C ARG A 205 2.51 17.03 5.55
N PHE A 206 2.56 18.34 5.37
CA PHE A 206 1.53 19.26 5.86
C PHE A 206 0.15 18.95 5.27
N ALA A 207 0.06 18.71 3.95
CA ALA A 207 -1.18 18.33 3.29
C ALA A 207 -1.74 17.01 3.83
N ALA A 208 -0.88 16.01 4.07
CA ALA A 208 -1.27 14.74 4.64
C ALA A 208 -1.82 14.90 6.07
N ASP A 209 -1.11 15.60 6.96
CA ASP A 209 -1.50 15.76 8.37
C ASP A 209 -2.79 16.57 8.55
N ARG A 210 -3.04 17.52 7.64
CA ARG A 210 -4.29 18.30 7.61
C ARG A 210 -5.52 17.43 7.37
N LEU A 211 -5.40 16.41 6.51
CA LEU A 211 -6.49 15.56 6.02
C LEU A 211 -6.60 14.22 6.77
N ILE A 212 -5.48 13.58 7.08
CA ILE A 212 -5.39 12.26 7.69
C ILE A 212 -4.99 12.44 9.15
N ARG A 213 -6.01 12.70 9.99
CA ARG A 213 -5.83 13.04 11.42
C ARG A 213 -5.75 11.84 12.36
N MET A 214 -5.92 10.62 11.86
CA MET A 214 -5.84 9.40 12.64
C MET A 214 -4.80 8.46 12.06
N GLU A 215 -4.23 7.64 12.92
CA GLU A 215 -3.31 6.55 12.56
C GLU A 215 -3.94 5.66 11.49
N THR A 216 -3.48 5.86 10.25
CA THR A 216 -3.96 5.19 9.04
C THR A 216 -2.78 4.51 8.37
N CYS A 217 -2.99 3.87 7.21
CA CYS A 217 -1.89 3.33 6.44
C CYS A 217 -0.86 4.43 6.12
N PHE A 218 0.37 4.28 6.58
CA PHE A 218 1.41 5.29 6.34
C PHE A 218 1.66 5.57 4.84
N PRO A 219 1.61 4.59 3.92
CA PRO A 219 1.66 4.85 2.49
C PRO A 219 0.51 5.73 1.95
N LEU A 220 -0.67 5.72 2.60
CA LEU A 220 -1.75 6.62 2.21
C LEU A 220 -1.37 8.08 2.46
N LYS A 221 -0.68 8.37 3.57
CA LYS A 221 -0.18 9.72 3.86
C LYS A 221 0.76 10.21 2.77
N GLY A 222 1.67 9.35 2.27
CA GLY A 222 2.53 9.71 1.15
C GLY A 222 1.77 9.95 -0.14
N VAL A 223 0.91 9.02 -0.54
CA VAL A 223 0.13 9.18 -1.77
C VAL A 223 -0.77 10.42 -1.72
N VAL A 224 -1.55 10.61 -0.66
CA VAL A 224 -2.46 11.76 -0.52
C VAL A 224 -1.68 13.06 -0.33
N GLY A 225 -0.66 13.08 0.51
CA GLY A 225 0.16 14.26 0.77
C GLY A 225 0.82 14.78 -0.50
N ASP A 226 1.53 13.91 -1.21
CA ASP A 226 2.21 14.25 -2.46
C ASP A 226 1.20 14.74 -3.52
N THR A 227 0.05 14.05 -3.63
CA THR A 227 -0.99 14.39 -4.62
C THR A 227 -1.64 15.73 -4.32
N ILE A 228 -2.06 15.97 -3.08
CA ILE A 228 -2.75 17.20 -2.70
C ILE A 228 -1.80 18.39 -2.78
N ALA A 229 -0.54 18.26 -2.32
CA ALA A 229 0.44 19.34 -2.43
C ALA A 229 0.71 19.73 -3.89
N ALA A 230 0.93 18.75 -4.78
CA ALA A 230 1.15 19.03 -6.19
C ALA A 230 -0.09 19.63 -6.88
N ILE A 231 -1.30 19.19 -6.50
CA ILE A 231 -2.54 19.76 -7.02
C ILE A 231 -2.74 21.20 -6.53
N GLU A 232 -2.47 21.50 -5.26
CA GLU A 232 -2.58 22.86 -4.73
C GLU A 232 -1.63 23.82 -5.49
N GLU A 233 -0.38 23.41 -5.72
CA GLU A 233 0.59 24.16 -6.52
C GLU A 233 0.09 24.42 -7.96
N LEU A 234 -0.45 23.40 -8.63
CA LEU A 234 -1.00 23.54 -9.97
C LEU A 234 -2.27 24.41 -10.00
N VAL A 235 -3.12 24.33 -8.97
CA VAL A 235 -4.30 25.20 -8.88
C VAL A 235 -3.87 26.66 -8.78
N ASP A 236 -2.82 26.96 -8.03
CA ASP A 236 -2.28 28.32 -7.90
C ASP A 236 -1.67 28.81 -9.22
N GLU A 237 -1.04 27.92 -10.01
CA GLU A 237 -0.40 28.27 -11.29
C GLU A 237 -1.41 28.47 -12.44
N ILE A 238 -2.35 27.52 -12.62
CA ILE A 238 -3.19 27.45 -13.82
C ILE A 238 -4.70 27.53 -13.55
N GLY A 239 -5.11 27.51 -12.28
CA GLY A 239 -6.51 27.51 -11.87
C GLY A 239 -7.20 26.14 -11.97
N LYS A 240 -8.26 25.97 -11.17
CA LYS A 240 -9.02 24.70 -11.06
C LYS A 240 -9.61 24.24 -12.39
N GLU A 241 -10.16 25.15 -13.19
CA GLU A 241 -10.84 24.79 -14.43
C GLU A 241 -9.91 24.14 -15.45
N ARG A 242 -8.70 24.71 -15.63
CA ARG A 242 -7.68 24.14 -16.51
C ARG A 242 -7.17 22.81 -15.96
N LEU A 243 -6.93 22.73 -14.66
CA LEU A 243 -6.50 21.48 -14.02
C LEU A 243 -7.50 20.34 -14.29
N LEU A 244 -8.80 20.56 -14.08
CA LEU A 244 -9.85 19.56 -14.32
C LEU A 244 -9.94 19.12 -15.80
N LYS A 245 -9.59 20.02 -16.73
CA LYS A 245 -9.63 19.75 -18.17
C LYS A 245 -8.38 19.02 -18.68
N GLU A 246 -7.22 19.39 -18.17
CA GLU A 246 -5.91 19.04 -18.76
C GLU A 246 -5.17 17.94 -17.98
N TYR A 247 -5.54 17.65 -16.74
CA TYR A 247 -4.80 16.73 -15.87
C TYR A 247 -5.59 15.47 -15.52
N VAL A 248 -4.86 14.43 -15.11
CA VAL A 248 -5.36 13.18 -14.55
C VAL A 248 -4.38 12.66 -13.51
N VAL A 249 -4.89 12.06 -12.42
CA VAL A 249 -4.05 11.35 -11.45
C VAL A 249 -3.98 9.88 -11.84
N PHE A 250 -2.79 9.31 -11.93
CA PHE A 250 -2.59 7.87 -12.11
C PHE A 250 -2.27 7.23 -10.76
N LEU A 251 -3.20 6.42 -10.26
CA LEU A 251 -3.06 5.73 -8.98
C LEU A 251 -3.61 4.31 -9.13
N PRO A 252 -2.76 3.30 -9.36
CA PRO A 252 -3.17 1.89 -9.36
C PRO A 252 -3.90 1.52 -8.08
N THR A 253 -4.71 0.47 -8.13
CA THR A 253 -5.46 -0.03 -6.97
C THR A 253 -5.31 -1.54 -6.82
N THR A 254 -5.70 -2.06 -5.66
CA THR A 254 -5.74 -3.50 -5.41
C THR A 254 -7.15 -3.99 -5.12
N SER A 255 -7.36 -5.28 -5.36
CA SER A 255 -8.49 -6.02 -4.81
C SER A 255 -8.00 -6.93 -3.68
N GLY A 256 -8.88 -7.22 -2.72
CA GLY A 256 -8.54 -8.04 -1.56
C GLY A 256 -8.12 -7.22 -0.34
N PRO A 257 -7.56 -7.85 0.71
CA PRO A 257 -7.59 -7.31 2.08
C PRO A 257 -6.72 -6.07 2.35
N CYS A 258 -5.94 -5.59 1.38
CA CYS A 258 -5.00 -4.48 1.56
C CYS A 258 -5.70 -3.11 1.49
N ARG A 259 -5.37 -2.20 2.42
CA ARG A 259 -5.93 -0.84 2.45
C ARG A 259 -5.68 -0.04 1.16
N PHE A 260 -4.64 -0.40 0.40
CA PHE A 260 -4.33 0.22 -0.90
C PHE A 260 -5.51 0.20 -1.86
N GLY A 261 -6.34 -0.86 -1.82
CA GLY A 261 -7.56 -0.97 -2.64
C GLY A 261 -8.59 0.14 -2.42
N LYS A 262 -8.43 0.94 -1.35
CA LYS A 262 -9.32 2.04 -0.97
C LYS A 262 -8.71 3.43 -1.11
N TYR A 263 -7.45 3.56 -1.55
CA TYR A 263 -6.78 4.85 -1.59
C TYR A 263 -7.45 5.82 -2.56
N VAL A 264 -7.90 5.31 -3.71
CA VAL A 264 -8.63 6.11 -4.70
C VAL A 264 -9.95 6.64 -4.13
N GLU A 265 -10.67 5.83 -3.36
CA GLU A 265 -11.92 6.26 -2.72
C GLU A 265 -11.64 7.43 -1.74
N VAL A 266 -10.61 7.31 -0.90
CA VAL A 266 -10.22 8.35 0.06
C VAL A 266 -9.70 9.61 -0.65
N LEU A 267 -8.87 9.46 -1.68
CA LEU A 267 -8.35 10.59 -2.44
C LEU A 267 -9.48 11.36 -3.12
N ARG A 268 -10.48 10.67 -3.70
CA ARG A 268 -11.66 11.33 -4.27
C ARG A 268 -12.44 12.13 -3.25
N LEU A 269 -12.66 11.58 -2.05
CA LEU A 269 -13.32 12.30 -0.95
C LEU A 269 -12.60 13.61 -0.64
N PHE A 270 -11.27 13.57 -0.52
CA PHE A 270 -10.50 14.78 -0.27
C PHE A 270 -10.59 15.75 -1.45
N LEU A 271 -10.40 15.30 -2.69
CA LEU A 271 -10.53 16.16 -3.86
C LEU A 271 -11.91 16.85 -3.95
N GLU A 272 -12.98 16.13 -3.64
CA GLU A 272 -14.33 16.69 -3.58
C GLU A 272 -14.43 17.84 -2.57
N GLN A 273 -13.84 17.70 -1.37
CA GLN A 273 -13.79 18.76 -0.35
C GLN A 273 -13.05 20.03 -0.82
N TYR A 274 -12.14 19.92 -1.80
CA TYR A 274 -11.46 21.06 -2.43
C TYR A 274 -12.17 21.58 -3.70
N GLY A 275 -13.36 21.05 -4.03
CA GLY A 275 -14.08 21.38 -5.26
C GLY A 275 -13.43 20.80 -6.53
N LEU A 276 -12.65 19.72 -6.38
CA LEU A 276 -11.94 19.01 -7.44
C LEU A 276 -12.47 17.57 -7.64
N GLY A 277 -13.69 17.27 -7.20
CA GLY A 277 -14.29 15.93 -7.32
C GLY A 277 -14.42 15.40 -8.76
N TYR A 278 -14.36 16.29 -9.75
CA TYR A 278 -14.33 15.95 -11.18
C TYR A 278 -12.93 15.67 -11.75
N LEU A 279 -11.86 15.82 -10.95
CA LEU A 279 -10.50 15.51 -11.41
C LEU A 279 -10.41 14.00 -11.69
N PRO A 280 -10.10 13.58 -12.93
CA PRO A 280 -10.06 12.17 -13.24
C PRO A 280 -8.92 11.46 -12.51
N ILE A 281 -9.19 10.23 -12.07
CA ILE A 281 -8.21 9.29 -11.54
C ILE A 281 -8.26 8.01 -12.38
N ILE A 282 -7.15 7.70 -13.05
CA ILE A 282 -6.93 6.42 -13.76
C ILE A 282 -6.38 5.42 -12.75
N SER A 283 -7.09 4.32 -12.56
CA SER A 283 -6.77 3.34 -11.50
C SER A 283 -6.87 1.89 -11.96
N PRO A 284 -5.85 1.36 -12.66
CA PRO A 284 -5.83 -0.04 -13.02
C PRO A 284 -5.79 -0.92 -11.75
N SER A 285 -6.50 -2.05 -11.78
CA SER A 285 -6.66 -2.94 -10.62
C SER A 285 -5.77 -4.18 -10.68
N SER A 286 -5.23 -4.58 -9.54
CA SER A 286 -4.51 -5.85 -9.39
C SER A 286 -5.37 -7.08 -9.70
N ALA A 287 -6.70 -6.98 -9.55
CA ALA A 287 -7.64 -8.06 -9.90
C ALA A 287 -7.52 -8.49 -11.37
N LYS A 288 -7.12 -7.54 -12.23
CA LYS A 288 -6.91 -7.72 -13.66
C LYS A 288 -5.42 -7.71 -14.03
N GLY A 289 -4.54 -7.96 -13.06
CA GLY A 289 -3.09 -7.95 -13.25
C GLY A 289 -2.50 -6.61 -13.72
N TYR A 290 -3.24 -5.50 -13.56
CA TYR A 290 -2.95 -4.19 -14.16
C TYR A 290 -2.91 -4.15 -15.70
N LEU A 291 -3.41 -5.18 -16.37
CA LEU A 291 -3.47 -5.29 -17.84
C LEU A 291 -4.82 -4.82 -18.40
N ASP A 292 -5.61 -4.11 -17.60
CA ASP A 292 -6.93 -3.62 -17.98
C ASP A 292 -6.82 -2.35 -18.81
N MET A 293 -6.67 -2.53 -20.12
CA MET A 293 -6.39 -1.44 -21.04
C MET A 293 -7.53 -0.44 -21.18
N GLU A 294 -8.78 -0.86 -20.96
CA GLU A 294 -9.92 0.06 -20.96
C GLU A 294 -9.78 1.11 -19.85
N THR A 295 -9.26 0.71 -18.69
CA THR A 295 -9.06 1.60 -17.55
C THR A 295 -7.94 2.61 -17.80
N LEU A 296 -6.94 2.28 -18.62
CA LEU A 296 -5.87 3.22 -18.98
C LEU A 296 -6.36 4.36 -19.88
N SER A 297 -7.52 4.19 -20.54
CA SER A 297 -8.13 5.26 -21.34
C SER A 297 -7.21 5.80 -22.45
N ILE A 298 -6.36 4.94 -23.02
CA ILE A 298 -5.43 5.28 -24.10
C ILE A 298 -5.99 4.75 -25.42
N ASP A 299 -6.19 5.64 -26.40
CA ASP A 299 -6.63 5.28 -27.74
C ASP A 299 -5.42 4.91 -28.63
N LEU A 300 -5.02 3.64 -28.58
CA LEU A 300 -3.95 3.09 -29.42
C LEU A 300 -4.42 1.80 -30.12
N PRO A 301 -3.97 1.54 -31.36
CA PRO A 301 -4.20 0.26 -32.01
C PRO A 301 -3.67 -0.92 -31.16
N PRO A 302 -4.34 -2.08 -31.15
CA PRO A 302 -3.98 -3.20 -30.26
C PRO A 302 -2.51 -3.63 -30.29
N ARG A 303 -1.85 -3.58 -31.47
CA ARG A 303 -0.41 -3.92 -31.57
C ARG A 303 0.47 -2.91 -30.83
N LYS A 304 0.26 -1.61 -31.06
CA LYS A 304 1.00 -0.53 -30.36
C LYS A 304 0.73 -0.54 -28.87
N LEU A 305 -0.48 -0.93 -28.47
CA LEU A 305 -0.87 -1.06 -27.08
C LEU A 305 -0.09 -2.21 -26.38
N LEU A 306 0.09 -3.34 -27.05
CA LEU A 306 0.94 -4.43 -26.55
C LEU A 306 2.41 -4.02 -26.47
N ASP A 307 2.90 -3.25 -27.44
CA ASP A 307 4.26 -2.72 -27.43
C ASP A 307 4.46 -1.73 -26.26
N LEU A 308 3.50 -0.83 -26.00
CA LEU A 308 3.49 0.05 -24.83
C LEU A 308 3.56 -0.75 -23.52
N VAL A 309 2.70 -1.75 -23.34
CA VAL A 309 2.69 -2.59 -22.12
C VAL A 309 4.01 -3.33 -21.95
N SER A 310 4.55 -3.86 -23.05
CA SER A 310 5.86 -4.54 -23.08
C SER A 310 6.98 -3.59 -22.68
N ASP A 311 6.96 -2.36 -23.19
CA ASP A 311 7.96 -1.35 -22.87
C ASP A 311 7.87 -0.87 -21.42
N LEU A 312 6.66 -0.65 -20.89
CA LEU A 312 6.44 -0.32 -19.49
C LEU A 312 6.96 -1.45 -18.58
N TYR A 313 6.67 -2.71 -18.91
CA TYR A 313 7.22 -3.85 -18.15
C TYR A 313 8.75 -3.86 -18.18
N ASN A 314 9.36 -3.71 -19.37
CA ASN A 314 10.82 -3.71 -19.51
C ASN A 314 11.47 -2.53 -18.78
N ALA A 315 10.82 -1.37 -18.74
CA ALA A 315 11.28 -0.20 -17.99
C ALA A 315 11.22 -0.46 -16.48
N ILE A 316 10.13 -1.05 -15.97
CA ILE A 316 10.02 -1.46 -14.57
C ILE A 316 11.11 -2.47 -14.20
N PHE A 317 11.32 -3.46 -15.06
CA PHE A 317 12.38 -4.45 -14.86
C PHE A 317 13.79 -3.83 -14.90
N ALA A 318 14.02 -2.84 -15.79
CA ALA A 318 15.26 -2.08 -15.81
C ALA A 318 15.47 -1.25 -14.53
N ALA A 319 14.40 -0.71 -13.93
CA ALA A 319 14.46 -0.03 -12.65
C ALA A 319 14.86 -0.99 -11.52
N ASP A 320 14.33 -2.22 -11.51
CA ASP A 320 14.73 -3.24 -10.54
C ASP A 320 16.21 -3.64 -10.71
N ILE A 321 16.69 -3.80 -11.95
CA ILE A 321 18.12 -4.05 -12.22
C ILE A 321 18.97 -2.87 -11.75
N TYR A 322 18.53 -1.64 -12.02
CA TYR A 322 19.23 -0.44 -11.58
C TYR A 322 19.37 -0.42 -10.06
N ASP A 323 18.28 -0.69 -9.33
CA ASP A 323 18.32 -0.75 -7.88
C ASP A 323 19.24 -1.86 -7.37
N ASP A 324 19.20 -3.05 -7.97
CA ASP A 324 20.09 -4.16 -7.60
C ASP A 324 21.58 -3.83 -7.85
N LEU A 325 21.89 -3.09 -8.92
CA LEU A 325 23.24 -2.59 -9.18
C LEU A 325 23.70 -1.62 -8.07
N LEU A 326 22.83 -0.71 -7.64
CA LEU A 326 23.16 0.20 -6.54
C LEU A 326 23.41 -0.59 -5.26
N LEU A 327 22.49 -1.46 -4.86
CA LEU A 327 22.62 -2.25 -3.63
C LEU A 327 23.79 -3.24 -3.66
N ARG A 328 24.25 -3.63 -4.85
CA ARG A 328 25.45 -4.44 -5.03
C ARG A 328 26.73 -3.65 -4.82
N TYR A 329 26.85 -2.48 -5.42
CA TYR A 329 28.15 -1.79 -5.55
C TYR A 329 28.34 -0.67 -4.54
N ARG A 330 27.27 0.06 -4.21
CA ARG A 330 27.30 1.23 -3.32
C ARG A 330 27.82 0.95 -1.91
N PRO A 331 27.54 -0.20 -1.26
CA PRO A 331 28.11 -0.50 0.05
C PRO A 331 29.64 -0.55 0.05
N TYR A 332 30.24 -0.78 -1.12
CA TYR A 332 31.68 -0.93 -1.31
C TYR A 332 32.31 0.28 -2.03
N ALA A 333 31.59 1.40 -2.16
CA ALA A 333 32.06 2.56 -2.89
C ALA A 333 33.33 3.16 -2.26
N HIS A 334 34.30 3.58 -3.07
CA HIS A 334 35.48 4.32 -2.59
C HIS A 334 35.08 5.66 -1.98
N ASP A 335 34.14 6.33 -2.64
CA ASP A 335 33.56 7.61 -2.25
C ASP A 335 32.05 7.53 -2.49
N ALA A 336 31.27 7.71 -1.43
CA ALA A 336 29.82 7.60 -1.48
C ALA A 336 29.17 8.74 -2.29
N GLU A 337 29.73 9.95 -2.25
CA GLU A 337 29.22 11.11 -2.99
C GLU A 337 29.47 10.93 -4.48
N GLU A 338 30.69 10.52 -4.87
CA GLU A 338 31.03 10.23 -6.26
C GLU A 338 30.12 9.11 -6.82
N PHE A 339 29.94 8.03 -6.06
CA PHE A 339 29.06 6.94 -6.44
C PHE A 339 27.60 7.41 -6.62
N ASN A 340 27.08 8.20 -5.68
CA ASN A 340 25.73 8.73 -5.75
C ASN A 340 25.55 9.69 -6.94
N ALA A 341 26.55 10.52 -7.27
CA ALA A 341 26.53 11.38 -8.44
C ALA A 341 26.54 10.56 -9.75
N ALA A 342 27.36 9.51 -9.82
CA ALA A 342 27.37 8.59 -10.96
C ALA A 342 26.03 7.83 -11.09
N ALA A 343 25.44 7.42 -9.97
CA ALA A 343 24.12 6.81 -9.92
C ALA A 343 23.04 7.76 -10.46
N GLY A 344 23.01 9.02 -10.02
CA GLY A 344 22.06 10.02 -10.52
C GLY A 344 22.19 10.23 -12.04
N LYS A 345 23.42 10.40 -12.55
CA LYS A 345 23.69 10.49 -14.00
C LYS A 345 23.20 9.26 -14.76
N SER A 346 23.41 8.07 -14.20
CA SER A 346 22.98 6.79 -14.76
C SER A 346 21.45 6.69 -14.88
N GLN A 347 20.73 7.17 -13.85
CA GLN A 347 19.27 7.22 -13.87
C GLN A 347 18.76 8.19 -14.94
N SER A 348 19.28 9.42 -15.00
CA SER A 348 18.90 10.39 -16.03
C SER A 348 19.22 9.88 -17.44
N GLU A 349 20.32 9.15 -17.63
CA GLU A 349 20.64 8.49 -18.89
C GLU A 349 19.60 7.41 -19.25
N LEU A 350 19.16 6.59 -18.29
CA LEU A 350 18.12 5.58 -18.52
C LEU A 350 16.79 6.23 -18.90
N GLU A 351 16.36 7.26 -18.17
CA GLU A 351 15.12 8.00 -18.44
C GLU A 351 15.13 8.58 -19.87
N ASN A 352 16.21 9.24 -20.26
CA ASN A 352 16.35 9.78 -21.62
C ASN A 352 16.41 8.68 -22.70
N LEU A 353 17.08 7.55 -22.44
CA LEU A 353 17.12 6.43 -23.38
C LEU A 353 15.73 5.82 -23.58
N LEU A 354 14.96 5.66 -22.51
CA LEU A 354 13.60 5.13 -22.56
C LEU A 354 12.68 6.05 -23.35
N GLU A 355 12.72 7.35 -23.07
CA GLU A 355 11.88 8.34 -23.75
C GLU A 355 12.20 8.44 -25.25
N THR A 356 13.48 8.38 -25.62
CA THR A 356 13.90 8.56 -27.02
C THR A 356 13.91 7.28 -27.86
N LYS A 357 14.12 6.10 -27.25
CA LYS A 357 14.34 4.83 -27.97
C LYS A 357 13.46 3.66 -27.53
N GLY A 358 12.60 3.86 -26.53
CA GLY A 358 11.80 2.79 -25.94
C GLY A 358 12.63 1.81 -25.10
N ALA A 359 11.97 0.77 -24.59
CA ALA A 359 12.54 -0.15 -23.60
C ALA A 359 13.00 -1.48 -24.21
N SER A 360 13.52 -1.46 -25.44
CA SER A 360 14.00 -2.69 -26.08
C SER A 360 15.18 -3.32 -25.34
N PHE A 361 15.27 -4.66 -25.36
CA PHE A 361 16.38 -5.40 -24.75
C PHE A 361 17.75 -4.86 -25.15
N SER A 362 17.93 -4.49 -26.43
CA SER A 362 19.22 -4.00 -26.95
C SER A 362 19.64 -2.65 -26.37
N VAL A 363 18.68 -1.77 -26.07
CA VAL A 363 18.91 -0.47 -25.44
C VAL A 363 19.29 -0.70 -23.98
N LEU A 364 18.46 -1.46 -23.28
CA LEU A 364 18.63 -1.74 -21.86
C LEU A 364 19.89 -2.54 -21.56
N SER A 365 20.21 -3.58 -22.34
CA SER A 365 21.39 -4.43 -22.12
C SER A 365 22.70 -3.65 -22.25
N ARG A 366 22.77 -2.68 -23.18
CA ARG A 366 23.92 -1.78 -23.34
C ARG A 366 24.07 -0.86 -22.14
N TRP A 367 22.97 -0.25 -21.70
CA TRP A 367 22.95 0.60 -20.51
C TRP A 367 23.37 -0.18 -19.25
N VAL A 368 22.83 -1.38 -19.05
CA VAL A 368 23.20 -2.28 -17.92
C VAL A 368 24.70 -2.61 -17.97
N THR A 369 25.21 -3.03 -19.12
CA THR A 369 26.63 -3.42 -19.27
C THR A 369 27.57 -2.24 -19.02
N LYS A 370 27.20 -1.03 -19.47
CA LYS A 370 27.94 0.21 -19.21
C LYS A 370 27.98 0.49 -17.71
N ASN A 371 26.83 0.46 -17.04
CA ASN A 371 26.73 0.82 -15.63
C ASN A 371 27.37 -0.20 -14.68
N ILE A 372 27.33 -1.49 -15.01
CA ILE A 372 28.15 -2.50 -14.33
C ILE A 372 29.63 -2.08 -14.35
N LYS A 373 30.17 -1.70 -15.51
CA LYS A 373 31.58 -1.27 -15.60
C LYS A 373 31.85 0.01 -14.81
N THR A 374 30.94 0.97 -14.86
CA THR A 374 31.06 2.24 -14.12
C THR A 374 31.07 1.99 -12.61
N PHE A 375 30.02 1.36 -12.07
CA PHE A 375 29.90 1.14 -10.63
C PHE A 375 30.97 0.21 -10.08
N LYS A 376 31.39 -0.80 -10.84
CA LYS A 376 32.51 -1.67 -10.49
C LYS A 376 33.83 -0.91 -10.33
N LYS A 377 34.10 0.11 -11.16
CA LYS A 377 35.28 0.96 -11.04
C LYS A 377 35.24 1.88 -9.82
N LEU A 378 34.04 2.25 -9.37
CA LEU A 378 33.82 3.12 -8.21
C LEU A 378 33.76 2.34 -6.90
N SER A 379 33.98 1.03 -6.91
CA SER A 379 33.79 0.16 -5.75
C SER A 379 34.96 -0.79 -5.50
N ASN A 380 35.30 -1.00 -4.23
CA ASN A 380 36.34 -1.92 -3.77
C ASN A 380 36.01 -3.38 -4.15
N GLN A 381 36.68 -3.91 -5.18
CA GLN A 381 36.47 -5.29 -5.63
C GLN A 381 37.23 -6.34 -4.81
N GLY A 382 38.17 -5.92 -3.95
CA GLY A 382 39.03 -6.80 -3.15
C GLY A 382 38.56 -7.04 -1.71
N GLU A 383 37.50 -6.38 -1.27
CA GLU A 383 36.97 -6.56 0.09
C GLU A 383 36.24 -7.90 0.25
N LYS A 384 36.28 -8.45 1.47
CA LYS A 384 35.40 -9.56 1.84
C LYS A 384 33.96 -9.12 1.64
N ARG A 385 33.14 -9.99 1.04
CA ARG A 385 31.73 -9.71 0.82
C ARG A 385 31.01 -9.52 2.16
N PHE A 386 30.24 -8.45 2.23
CA PHE A 386 29.35 -8.18 3.34
C PHE A 386 28.23 -9.22 3.41
N PRO A 387 27.74 -9.55 4.62
CA PRO A 387 26.60 -10.42 4.78
C PRO A 387 25.41 -9.93 3.94
N LEU A 388 24.84 -10.84 3.16
CA LEU A 388 23.78 -10.54 2.21
C LEU A 388 22.41 -10.69 2.89
N VAL A 389 21.62 -9.62 2.90
CA VAL A 389 20.33 -9.55 3.59
C VAL A 389 19.20 -9.37 2.59
N LEU A 390 18.11 -10.14 2.77
CA LEU A 390 16.87 -9.92 2.03
C LEU A 390 16.07 -8.80 2.67
N TYR A 391 15.81 -7.74 1.92
CA TYR A 391 14.99 -6.61 2.32
C TYR A 391 13.59 -6.75 1.69
N ILE A 392 12.62 -7.19 2.48
CA ILE A 392 11.28 -7.64 2.02
C ILE A 392 10.18 -7.01 2.86
N GLY A 393 8.92 -7.14 2.43
CA GLY A 393 7.75 -6.64 3.13
C GLY A 393 6.89 -5.80 2.21
N GLU A 394 6.23 -4.77 2.76
CA GLU A 394 5.21 -4.00 2.04
C GLU A 394 5.82 -3.17 0.89
N ILE A 395 5.23 -3.23 -0.32
CA ILE A 395 5.86 -2.73 -1.55
C ILE A 395 6.12 -1.23 -1.54
N TYR A 396 5.20 -0.41 -1.02
CA TYR A 396 5.41 1.02 -0.98
C TYR A 396 6.57 1.34 -0.04
N MET A 397 6.55 0.81 1.17
CA MET A 397 7.60 1.04 2.15
C MET A 397 8.95 0.52 1.68
N ARG A 398 8.99 -0.66 1.05
CA ARG A 398 10.27 -1.23 0.60
C ARG A 398 10.89 -0.49 -0.60
N GLN A 399 10.08 0.24 -1.37
CA GLN A 399 10.53 0.98 -2.55
C GLN A 399 10.70 2.49 -2.29
N HIS A 400 10.06 3.03 -1.26
CA HIS A 400 10.02 4.46 -0.96
C HIS A 400 11.00 4.82 0.18
N ASP A 401 12.27 5.02 -0.19
CA ASP A 401 13.35 5.29 0.78
C ASP A 401 13.04 6.47 1.72
N PRO A 402 12.49 7.63 1.27
CA PRO A 402 12.10 8.71 2.18
C PRO A 402 11.10 8.31 3.28
N TYR A 403 10.19 7.38 3.01
CA TYR A 403 9.20 6.91 3.99
C TYR A 403 9.75 5.85 4.94
N THR A 404 10.99 5.39 4.72
CA THR A 404 11.72 4.50 5.65
C THR A 404 12.90 5.19 6.29
N ASP A 405 12.93 6.53 6.26
CA ASP A 405 14.06 7.34 6.72
C ASP A 405 15.40 6.86 6.12
N HIS A 406 15.34 6.43 4.85
CA HIS A 406 16.47 5.87 4.12
C HIS A 406 17.20 4.72 4.85
N VAL A 407 16.49 3.87 5.60
CA VAL A 407 17.06 2.78 6.42
C VAL A 407 18.03 1.86 5.65
N ILE A 408 17.84 1.72 4.36
CA ILE A 408 18.76 0.99 3.49
C ILE A 408 20.19 1.56 3.57
N ARG A 409 20.35 2.88 3.56
CA ARG A 409 21.67 3.53 3.70
C ARG A 409 22.33 3.22 5.04
N LYS A 410 21.51 3.12 6.08
CA LYS A 410 21.95 2.76 7.43
C LYS A 410 22.39 1.29 7.52
N LEU A 411 21.70 0.38 6.84
CA LEU A 411 22.14 -1.02 6.75
C LEU A 411 23.46 -1.14 5.95
N GLU A 412 23.58 -0.40 4.85
CA GLU A 412 24.81 -0.34 4.06
C GLU A 412 25.99 0.19 4.87
N SER A 413 25.81 1.25 5.67
CA SER A 413 26.85 1.79 6.53
C SER A 413 27.26 0.87 7.68
N GLN A 414 26.43 -0.12 8.01
CA GLN A 414 26.75 -1.20 8.93
C GLN A 414 27.44 -2.39 8.24
N GLY A 415 27.89 -2.24 7.00
CA GLY A 415 28.57 -3.31 6.26
C GLY A 415 27.63 -4.46 5.90
N LEU A 416 26.38 -4.16 5.56
CA LEU A 416 25.43 -5.15 5.04
C LEU A 416 25.15 -4.88 3.57
N GLU A 417 25.14 -5.96 2.77
CA GLU A 417 24.71 -5.90 1.39
C GLU A 417 23.25 -6.35 1.29
N LEU A 418 22.44 -5.66 0.51
CA LEU A 418 21.00 -5.91 0.47
C LEU A 418 20.54 -6.45 -0.88
N ILE A 419 19.51 -7.29 -0.88
CA ILE A 419 18.66 -7.57 -2.04
C ILE A 419 17.26 -7.12 -1.68
N ARG A 420 16.76 -6.11 -2.41
CA ARG A 420 15.41 -5.60 -2.24
C ARG A 420 14.43 -6.46 -3.03
N GLY A 421 13.29 -6.77 -2.40
CA GLY A 421 12.14 -7.38 -3.10
C GLY A 421 11.69 -6.50 -4.27
N PRO A 422 11.82 -6.96 -5.52
CA PRO A 422 11.70 -6.10 -6.69
C PRO A 422 10.23 -5.82 -7.06
N VAL A 423 9.97 -4.76 -7.84
CA VAL A 423 8.60 -4.43 -8.27
C VAL A 423 8.06 -5.47 -9.25
N HIS A 424 8.90 -6.04 -10.12
CA HIS A 424 8.46 -7.10 -11.03
C HIS A 424 7.98 -8.37 -10.29
N GLU A 425 8.43 -8.64 -9.05
CA GLU A 425 7.88 -9.72 -8.21
C GLU A 425 6.37 -9.53 -8.01
N TRP A 426 5.95 -8.30 -7.71
CA TRP A 426 4.54 -7.95 -7.52
C TRP A 426 3.74 -8.10 -8.82
N LEU A 427 4.28 -7.63 -9.95
CA LEU A 427 3.61 -7.77 -11.26
C LEU A 427 3.38 -9.25 -11.62
N ARG A 428 4.39 -10.09 -11.37
CA ARG A 428 4.29 -11.54 -11.58
C ARG A 428 3.29 -12.19 -10.62
N TYR A 429 3.24 -11.74 -9.37
CA TYR A 429 2.27 -12.20 -8.39
C TYR A 429 0.83 -11.89 -8.80
N VAL A 430 0.51 -10.63 -9.13
CA VAL A 430 -0.85 -10.24 -9.52
C VAL A 430 -1.26 -10.88 -10.84
N THR A 431 -0.33 -11.07 -11.78
CA THR A 431 -0.59 -11.82 -13.03
C THR A 431 -0.92 -13.28 -12.75
N TYR A 432 -0.19 -13.92 -11.84
CA TYR A 432 -0.48 -15.28 -11.41
C TYR A 432 -1.86 -15.39 -10.73
N LEU A 433 -2.21 -14.46 -9.84
CA LEU A 433 -3.53 -14.45 -9.20
C LEU A 433 -4.66 -14.21 -10.21
N ALA A 434 -4.50 -13.25 -11.12
CA ALA A 434 -5.49 -12.98 -12.16
C ALA A 434 -5.68 -14.19 -13.08
N TRP A 435 -4.59 -14.89 -13.43
CA TRP A 435 -4.66 -16.18 -14.10
C TRP A 435 -5.39 -17.24 -13.27
N ARG A 436 -5.06 -17.40 -11.98
CA ARG A 436 -5.68 -18.41 -11.11
C ARG A 436 -7.19 -18.18 -10.97
N ASN A 437 -7.63 -16.92 -10.92
CA ASN A 437 -9.03 -16.56 -10.77
C ASN A 437 -9.84 -16.67 -12.07
N THR A 438 -9.24 -16.32 -13.21
CA THR A 438 -9.98 -16.22 -14.49
C THR A 438 -9.69 -17.34 -15.48
N HIS A 439 -8.57 -18.05 -15.29
CA HIS A 439 -7.99 -19.03 -16.24
C HIS A 439 -7.70 -18.45 -17.64
N SER A 440 -7.71 -17.13 -17.82
CA SER A 440 -7.50 -16.48 -19.11
C SER A 440 -6.10 -16.74 -19.68
N ILE A 441 -6.04 -17.02 -20.98
CA ILE A 441 -4.78 -17.26 -21.70
C ILE A 441 -3.91 -16.00 -21.83
N SER A 442 -4.52 -14.80 -21.75
CA SER A 442 -3.80 -13.53 -21.81
C SER A 442 -2.77 -13.41 -20.68
N TYR A 443 -3.14 -13.83 -19.46
CA TYR A 443 -2.23 -13.82 -18.32
C TYR A 443 -1.12 -14.88 -18.42
N LYS A 444 -1.37 -16.02 -19.09
CA LYS A 444 -0.30 -16.98 -19.42
C LYS A 444 0.69 -16.41 -20.44
N ALA A 445 0.18 -15.70 -21.45
CA ALA A 445 1.03 -15.04 -22.44
C ALA A 445 1.89 -13.94 -21.78
N ALA A 446 1.30 -13.16 -20.86
CA ALA A 446 2.03 -12.20 -20.06
C ALA A 446 3.11 -12.87 -19.18
N ASP A 447 2.78 -13.92 -18.42
CA ASP A 447 3.77 -14.68 -17.61
C ASP A 447 4.91 -15.25 -18.49
N PHE A 448 4.59 -15.76 -19.68
CA PHE A 448 5.59 -16.24 -20.63
C PHE A 448 6.51 -15.13 -21.13
N TYR A 449 5.96 -13.96 -21.47
CA TYR A 449 6.74 -12.79 -21.90
C TYR A 449 7.70 -12.34 -20.78
N MET A 450 7.18 -12.22 -19.55
CA MET A 450 7.98 -11.88 -18.37
C MET A 450 9.12 -12.88 -18.15
N ASP A 451 8.81 -14.18 -18.20
CA ASP A 451 9.82 -15.26 -18.12
C ASP A 451 10.89 -15.17 -19.20
N TRP A 452 10.51 -14.84 -20.42
CA TRP A 452 11.43 -14.68 -21.54
C TRP A 452 12.35 -13.48 -21.36
N THR A 453 11.80 -12.35 -20.91
CA THR A 453 12.57 -11.13 -20.60
C THR A 453 13.57 -11.41 -19.47
N ASP A 454 13.11 -12.02 -18.37
CA ASP A 454 13.96 -12.41 -17.24
C ASP A 454 15.14 -13.24 -17.74
N ARG A 455 14.89 -14.33 -18.49
CA ARG A 455 15.94 -15.22 -19.00
C ARG A 455 16.95 -14.50 -19.90
N LYS A 456 16.51 -13.53 -20.70
CA LYS A 456 17.39 -12.75 -21.57
C LYS A 456 18.34 -11.86 -20.75
N PHE A 457 17.81 -11.12 -19.79
CA PHE A 457 18.64 -10.28 -18.93
C PHE A 457 19.50 -11.11 -17.98
N MET A 458 19.02 -12.24 -17.50
CA MET A 458 19.83 -13.17 -16.70
C MET A 458 21.10 -13.60 -17.40
N LYS A 459 21.09 -13.77 -18.74
CA LYS A 459 22.33 -14.07 -19.48
C LYS A 459 23.36 -12.94 -19.40
N VAL A 460 22.92 -11.69 -19.36
CA VAL A 460 23.77 -10.50 -19.23
C VAL A 460 24.26 -10.34 -17.78
N LEU A 461 23.38 -10.58 -16.82
CA LEU A 461 23.63 -10.36 -15.39
C LEU A 461 24.33 -11.52 -14.69
N LYS A 462 24.31 -12.74 -15.26
CA LYS A 462 24.76 -13.99 -14.62
C LYS A 462 26.14 -13.87 -13.96
N LYS A 463 27.08 -13.21 -14.63
CA LYS A 463 28.47 -13.10 -14.15
C LYS A 463 28.59 -12.24 -12.89
N GLU A 464 27.87 -11.13 -12.82
CA GLU A 464 28.07 -10.11 -11.77
C GLU A 464 27.00 -10.15 -10.68
N LEU A 465 25.77 -10.54 -11.04
CA LEU A 465 24.60 -10.56 -10.14
C LEU A 465 23.95 -11.95 -10.02
N GLY A 466 24.47 -12.99 -10.68
CA GLY A 466 23.81 -14.30 -10.72
C GLY A 466 23.49 -14.91 -9.36
N TYR A 467 24.38 -14.76 -8.36
CA TYR A 467 24.18 -15.22 -6.98
C TYR A 467 23.17 -14.38 -6.19
N ARG A 468 22.79 -13.20 -6.68
CA ARG A 468 21.80 -12.32 -6.04
C ARG A 468 20.36 -12.66 -6.43
N HIS A 469 20.16 -13.47 -7.48
CA HIS A 469 18.83 -13.84 -7.97
C HIS A 469 18.23 -15.00 -7.16
N VAL A 470 18.08 -14.76 -5.85
CA VAL A 470 17.72 -15.79 -4.86
C VAL A 470 16.21 -15.96 -4.67
N ILE A 471 15.41 -14.94 -5.02
CA ILE A 471 13.96 -14.92 -4.78
C ILE A 471 13.27 -15.86 -5.79
N PRO A 472 12.57 -16.93 -5.34
CA PRO A 472 11.83 -17.79 -6.24
C PRO A 472 10.64 -17.06 -6.88
N LEU A 473 10.14 -17.59 -8.00
CA LEU A 473 8.97 -17.00 -8.66
C LEU A 473 7.76 -16.99 -7.73
N PRO A 474 6.95 -15.91 -7.71
CA PRO A 474 5.74 -15.81 -6.89
C PRO A 474 4.84 -17.04 -6.95
N ARG A 475 4.55 -17.56 -8.16
CA ARG A 475 3.76 -18.80 -8.34
C ARG A 475 4.31 -19.97 -7.53
N ARG A 476 5.64 -20.15 -7.52
CA ARG A 476 6.30 -21.24 -6.78
C ARG A 476 6.26 -20.98 -5.28
N ILE A 477 6.45 -19.73 -4.85
CA ILE A 477 6.35 -19.33 -3.44
C ILE A 477 4.97 -19.72 -2.89
N ILE A 478 3.90 -19.32 -3.59
CA ILE A 478 2.52 -19.60 -3.18
C ILE A 478 2.21 -21.10 -3.18
N GLN A 479 2.50 -21.80 -4.28
CA GLN A 479 2.24 -23.25 -4.39
C GLN A 479 2.97 -24.06 -3.32
N LYS A 480 4.20 -23.69 -2.96
CA LYS A 480 4.96 -24.37 -1.90
C LYS A 480 4.43 -24.02 -0.51
N ALA A 481 4.03 -22.77 -0.26
CA ALA A 481 3.41 -22.38 1.00
C ALA A 481 2.10 -23.14 1.25
N GLU A 482 1.29 -23.32 0.20
CA GLU A 482 0.06 -24.13 0.21
C GLU A 482 0.37 -25.61 0.45
N LYS A 483 1.31 -26.18 -0.31
CA LYS A 483 1.74 -27.59 -0.16
C LYS A 483 2.28 -27.88 1.24
N ASP A 484 2.98 -26.93 1.84
CA ASP A 484 3.55 -27.06 3.18
C ASP A 484 2.51 -26.80 4.30
N GLY A 485 1.27 -26.44 3.97
CA GLY A 485 0.22 -26.12 4.95
C GLY A 485 0.52 -24.85 5.77
N VAL A 486 1.37 -23.96 5.25
CA VAL A 486 1.84 -22.77 5.96
C VAL A 486 0.89 -21.58 5.73
N TYR A 487 0.47 -21.37 4.49
CA TYR A 487 -0.39 -20.26 4.11
C TYR A 487 -1.15 -20.59 2.82
N HIS A 488 -2.29 -19.93 2.59
CA HIS A 488 -3.10 -20.13 1.39
C HIS A 488 -3.09 -18.89 0.51
N GLY A 489 -2.95 -19.06 -0.81
CA GLY A 489 -2.88 -17.92 -1.71
C GLY A 489 -4.20 -17.14 -1.85
N ASP A 490 -5.33 -17.66 -1.37
CA ASP A 490 -6.63 -16.95 -1.36
C ASP A 490 -6.73 -15.87 -0.29
N VAL A 491 -5.83 -15.87 0.70
CA VAL A 491 -5.73 -14.73 1.62
C VAL A 491 -5.20 -13.48 0.88
N MET A 492 -4.53 -13.67 -0.27
CA MET A 492 -4.03 -12.63 -1.17
C MET A 492 -3.13 -11.60 -0.44
N GLY A 493 -2.77 -10.52 -1.14
CA GLY A 493 -1.90 -9.47 -0.62
C GLY A 493 -0.45 -9.91 -0.44
N GLU A 494 0.37 -8.99 0.08
CA GLU A 494 1.82 -9.20 0.20
C GLU A 494 2.20 -10.21 1.27
N SER A 495 1.32 -10.45 2.26
CA SER A 495 1.57 -11.46 3.29
C SER A 495 1.84 -12.84 2.71
N ALA A 496 1.17 -13.19 1.60
CA ALA A 496 1.37 -14.47 0.94
C ALA A 496 2.80 -14.60 0.36
N LEU A 497 3.35 -13.51 -0.16
CA LEU A 497 4.73 -13.46 -0.66
C LEU A 497 5.73 -13.47 0.50
N ALA A 498 5.55 -12.60 1.49
CA ALA A 498 6.47 -12.46 2.61
C ALA A 498 6.58 -13.76 3.42
N ILE A 499 5.45 -14.36 3.80
CA ILE A 499 5.40 -15.63 4.55
C ILE A 499 5.99 -16.77 3.72
N GLY A 500 5.60 -16.87 2.45
CA GLY A 500 6.08 -17.93 1.58
C GLY A 500 7.59 -17.83 1.33
N LEU A 501 8.11 -16.63 1.08
CA LEU A 501 9.53 -16.39 0.89
C LEU A 501 10.34 -16.69 2.15
N PHE A 502 9.82 -16.30 3.32
CA PHE A 502 10.43 -16.67 4.61
C PHE A 502 10.45 -18.19 4.83
N ASN A 503 9.38 -18.90 4.45
CA ASN A 503 9.35 -20.36 4.52
C ASN A 503 10.36 -21.01 3.56
N GLU A 504 10.53 -20.47 2.35
CA GLU A 504 11.59 -20.93 1.43
C GLU A 504 12.99 -20.66 2.00
N TYR A 505 13.20 -19.50 2.62
CA TYR A 505 14.45 -19.17 3.31
C TYR A 505 14.75 -20.14 4.47
N LEU A 506 13.79 -20.37 5.37
CA LEU A 506 13.95 -21.29 6.51
C LEU A 506 14.29 -22.71 6.07
N LYS A 507 13.73 -23.16 4.94
CA LYS A 507 13.94 -24.52 4.42
C LYS A 507 15.13 -24.61 3.46
N GLY A 508 15.91 -23.54 3.28
CA GLY A 508 17.07 -23.51 2.40
C GLY A 508 16.74 -23.68 0.92
N ARG A 509 15.53 -23.29 0.49
CA ARG A 509 14.98 -23.51 -0.86
C ARG A 509 14.95 -22.25 -1.74
N LEU A 510 15.64 -21.19 -1.32
CA LEU A 510 15.90 -20.04 -2.18
C LEU A 510 16.69 -20.47 -3.43
N ASN A 511 16.54 -19.72 -4.53
CA ASN A 511 17.31 -19.98 -5.73
C ASN A 511 18.81 -19.78 -5.42
N GLY A 512 19.67 -20.69 -5.87
CA GLY A 512 21.13 -20.51 -5.77
C GLY A 512 21.77 -20.89 -4.42
N GLY A 513 20.99 -21.23 -3.39
CA GLY A 513 21.49 -21.80 -2.13
C GLY A 513 22.10 -20.81 -1.13
N SER A 514 21.67 -20.91 0.13
CA SER A 514 22.23 -20.46 1.43
C SER A 514 23.03 -19.16 1.62
N GLY A 515 23.22 -18.29 0.62
CA GLY A 515 24.00 -17.05 0.74
C GLY A 515 23.35 -15.94 1.57
N ILE A 516 22.06 -16.07 1.88
CA ILE A 516 21.31 -15.06 2.64
C ILE A 516 21.59 -15.23 4.13
N CYS A 517 22.17 -14.19 4.71
CA CYS A 517 22.59 -14.14 6.10
C CYS A 517 21.46 -13.64 7.03
N GLY A 518 20.48 -12.91 6.52
CA GLY A 518 19.35 -12.45 7.32
C GLY A 518 18.20 -11.85 6.50
N ILE A 519 17.12 -11.51 7.19
CA ILE A 519 15.93 -10.87 6.61
C ILE A 519 15.64 -9.56 7.34
N PHE A 520 15.58 -8.46 6.58
CA PHE A 520 15.04 -7.19 7.03
C PHE A 520 13.61 -7.06 6.52
N HIS A 521 12.64 -7.24 7.41
CA HIS A 521 11.22 -7.18 7.10
C HIS A 521 10.68 -5.77 7.38
N VAL A 522 10.34 -5.03 6.33
CA VAL A 522 9.86 -3.64 6.40
C VAL A 522 8.36 -3.55 6.18
N GLY A 523 7.68 -2.70 6.95
CA GLY A 523 6.28 -2.38 6.68
C GLY A 523 5.84 -1.09 7.33
N PRO A 524 4.63 -0.62 7.04
CA PRO A 524 4.07 0.51 7.74
C PRO A 524 3.51 0.08 9.10
N PHE A 525 3.58 0.97 10.08
CA PHE A 525 2.97 0.76 11.39
C PHE A 525 1.47 0.47 11.23
N THR A 526 0.96 -0.48 12.01
CA THR A 526 -0.41 -1.02 11.92
C THR A 526 -0.77 -1.77 10.61
N CYS A 527 0.18 -2.07 9.72
CA CYS A 527 -0.14 -2.84 8.51
C CYS A 527 -0.74 -4.21 8.85
N MET A 528 -1.94 -4.49 8.32
CA MET A 528 -2.62 -5.77 8.57
C MET A 528 -1.86 -6.94 7.93
N GLN A 529 -1.38 -6.74 6.69
CA GLN A 529 -0.65 -7.77 5.96
C GLN A 529 0.65 -8.12 6.68
N GLU A 530 1.43 -7.10 7.07
CA GLU A 530 2.70 -7.35 7.74
C GLU A 530 2.58 -7.78 9.19
N GLY A 531 1.47 -7.45 9.86
CA GLY A 531 1.10 -8.04 11.15
C GLY A 531 0.90 -9.56 11.04
N VAL A 532 0.15 -10.01 10.03
CA VAL A 532 -0.04 -11.45 9.74
C VAL A 532 1.29 -12.10 9.33
N SER A 533 2.06 -11.46 8.45
CA SER A 533 3.40 -11.91 8.04
C SER A 533 4.28 -12.15 9.26
N THR A 534 4.40 -11.15 10.14
CA THR A 534 5.25 -11.18 11.33
C THR A 534 4.83 -12.28 12.30
N ALA A 535 3.52 -12.37 12.60
CA ALA A 535 3.00 -13.42 13.47
C ALA A 535 3.31 -14.82 12.92
N LYS A 536 3.12 -15.03 11.61
CA LYS A 536 3.37 -16.31 10.98
C LYS A 536 4.86 -16.64 10.88
N MET A 537 5.71 -15.68 10.52
CA MET A 537 7.17 -15.86 10.49
C MET A 537 7.71 -16.25 11.86
N ARG A 538 7.28 -15.56 12.93
CA ARG A 538 7.64 -15.90 14.32
C ARG A 538 7.17 -17.30 14.70
N ALA A 539 5.94 -17.68 14.36
CA ALA A 539 5.43 -19.02 14.62
C ALA A 539 6.24 -20.09 13.88
N LEU A 540 6.54 -19.89 12.59
CA LEU A 540 7.37 -20.80 11.80
C LEU A 540 8.76 -20.96 12.40
N LEU A 541 9.42 -19.84 12.74
CA LEU A 541 10.75 -19.88 13.34
C LEU A 541 10.74 -20.61 14.69
N LYS A 542 9.72 -20.37 15.53
CA LYS A 542 9.54 -21.08 16.81
C LYS A 542 9.42 -22.60 16.60
N GLU A 543 8.62 -23.04 15.63
CA GLU A 543 8.46 -24.47 15.33
C GLU A 543 9.74 -25.10 14.78
N HIS A 544 10.54 -24.38 13.97
CA HIS A 544 11.83 -24.88 13.51
C HIS A 544 12.85 -24.96 14.65
N ARG A 545 12.90 -23.97 15.53
CA ARG A 545 13.80 -23.97 16.71
C ARG A 545 13.50 -25.08 17.72
N LYS A 546 12.27 -25.61 17.76
CA LYS A 546 11.98 -26.82 18.56
C LYS A 546 12.71 -28.05 18.04
N LYS A 547 12.95 -28.13 16.73
CA LYS A 547 13.66 -29.24 16.07
C LYS A 547 15.16 -29.01 16.03
N ASP A 548 15.58 -27.76 15.89
CA ASP A 548 16.96 -27.34 15.83
C ASP A 548 17.19 -26.10 16.73
N PRO A 549 17.52 -26.30 18.02
CA PRO A 549 17.74 -25.19 18.96
C PRO A 549 18.93 -24.30 18.62
N SER A 550 19.90 -24.76 17.83
CA SER A 550 21.05 -23.97 17.40
C SER A 550 20.78 -23.15 16.13
N LEU A 551 19.57 -23.23 15.57
CA LEU A 551 19.17 -22.53 14.37
C LEU A 551 19.26 -20.99 14.53
N LEU A 552 20.33 -20.43 13.97
CA LEU A 552 20.51 -18.99 13.80
C LEU A 552 19.81 -18.52 12.52
N VAL A 553 18.77 -17.72 12.71
CA VAL A 553 17.99 -17.02 11.67
C VAL A 553 17.89 -15.55 12.08
N PRO A 554 18.78 -14.70 11.58
CA PRO A 554 18.73 -13.26 11.81
C PRO A 554 17.51 -12.67 11.09
N ILE A 555 16.62 -12.04 11.84
CA ILE A 555 15.46 -11.34 11.29
C ILE A 555 15.11 -10.13 12.15
N ILE A 556 14.84 -9.01 11.50
CA ILE A 556 14.30 -7.80 12.12
C ILE A 556 12.97 -7.46 11.44
N HIS A 557 11.98 -7.04 12.24
CA HIS A 557 10.70 -6.53 11.74
C HIS A 557 10.64 -5.04 12.06
N ALA A 558 10.94 -4.20 11.06
CA ALA A 558 10.98 -2.75 11.20
C ALA A 558 9.70 -2.12 10.64
N PHE A 559 8.93 -1.47 11.52
CA PHE A 559 7.71 -0.77 11.16
C PHE A 559 7.89 0.74 11.25
N PHE A 560 7.50 1.43 10.19
CA PHE A 560 7.64 2.89 10.05
C PHE A 560 6.28 3.56 10.05
N GLY A 561 6.18 4.72 10.69
CA GLY A 561 4.97 5.53 10.77
C GLY A 561 5.33 6.97 11.13
N ASP A 562 4.37 7.72 11.65
CA ASP A 562 4.60 9.13 12.03
C ASP A 562 5.54 9.27 13.24
N SER A 563 5.56 8.26 14.11
CA SER A 563 6.42 8.26 15.30
C SER A 563 7.81 7.69 14.99
N PRO A 564 8.88 8.29 15.53
CA PRO A 564 10.22 7.74 15.41
C PRO A 564 10.31 6.36 16.08
N ASN A 565 11.16 5.48 15.55
CA ASN A 565 11.48 4.21 16.18
C ASN A 565 12.83 4.34 16.94
N PRO A 566 12.82 4.66 18.24
CA PRO A 566 14.03 4.98 19.00
C PRO A 566 14.97 3.78 19.17
N ASN A 567 14.47 2.55 19.03
CA ASN A 567 15.26 1.33 19.23
C ASN A 567 15.87 0.79 17.94
N LEU A 568 15.51 1.33 16.77
CA LEU A 568 15.89 0.77 15.47
C LEU A 568 17.41 0.70 15.29
N ASP A 569 18.16 1.69 15.78
CA ASP A 569 19.64 1.68 15.77
C ASP A 569 20.22 0.46 16.49
N ALA A 570 19.77 0.22 17.71
CA ALA A 570 20.25 -0.88 18.54
C ALA A 570 19.84 -2.24 17.94
N GLU A 571 18.62 -2.34 17.40
CA GLU A 571 18.13 -3.54 16.73
C GLU A 571 18.93 -3.85 15.46
N ILE A 572 19.27 -2.83 14.66
CA ILE A 572 20.11 -2.98 13.47
C ILE A 572 21.53 -3.44 13.86
N ALA A 573 22.12 -2.88 14.92
CA ALA A 573 23.44 -3.29 15.39
C ALA A 573 23.46 -4.77 15.83
N ALA A 574 22.45 -5.20 16.59
CA ALA A 574 22.32 -6.61 16.98
C ALA A 574 22.06 -7.53 15.77
N PHE A 575 21.23 -7.10 14.83
CA PHE A 575 20.95 -7.82 13.59
C PHE A 575 22.20 -7.98 12.72
N ARG A 576 23.05 -6.94 12.66
CA ARG A 576 24.35 -6.98 11.97
C ARG A 576 25.22 -8.10 12.53
N GLU A 577 25.45 -8.13 13.83
CA GLU A 577 26.26 -9.17 14.48
C GLU A 577 25.76 -10.58 14.15
N GLN A 578 24.46 -10.79 14.23
CA GLN A 578 23.84 -12.08 13.90
C GLN A 578 24.05 -12.46 12.42
N CYS A 579 23.99 -11.49 11.50
CA CYS A 579 24.28 -11.72 10.09
C CYS A 579 25.76 -12.11 9.84
N TYR A 580 26.72 -11.45 10.50
CA TYR A 580 28.13 -11.80 10.39
C TYR A 580 28.42 -13.19 10.97
N LEU A 581 27.88 -13.51 12.15
CA LEU A 581 27.98 -14.85 12.73
C LEU A 581 27.38 -15.92 11.82
N LYS A 582 26.26 -15.62 11.16
CA LYS A 582 25.64 -16.54 10.18
C LYS A 582 26.54 -16.73 8.95
N ALA A 583 27.16 -15.67 8.44
CA ALA A 583 28.08 -15.72 7.31
C ALA A 583 29.30 -16.58 7.63
N GLU A 584 29.93 -16.36 8.79
CA GLU A 584 31.08 -17.15 9.27
C GLU A 584 30.74 -18.64 9.39
N ASN A 585 29.62 -18.97 10.05
CA ASN A 585 29.16 -20.35 10.22
C ASN A 585 28.83 -21.05 8.89
N SER A 586 28.53 -20.27 7.84
CA SER A 586 28.19 -20.78 6.51
C SER A 586 29.38 -20.78 5.54
N GLY A 587 30.57 -20.33 5.98
CA GLY A 587 31.77 -20.23 5.14
C GLY A 587 31.69 -19.14 4.06
N LEU A 588 30.90 -18.09 4.29
CA LEU A 588 30.64 -16.98 3.36
C LEU A 588 31.59 -15.78 3.55
#